data_AF-A0A143Z928-F1
#
_entry.id   AF-A0A143Z928-F1
#
_cell.length_a   1.000
_cell.length_b   1.000
_cell.length_c   1.000
_cell.angle_alpha   90.00
_cell.angle_beta   90.00
_cell.angle_gamma   90.00
#
_symmetry.space_group_name_H-M   'P 1'
#
loop_
_entity.id
_entity.type
_entity.pdbx_description
1 polymer ?
#
loop_
_entity_poly.entity_id
_entity_poly.type
_entity_poly.pdbx_seq_one_letter_code
_entity_poly.pdbx_strand_id
1 'polypeptide(L)' 'MNIIGEAKKRISSLPTGTQFSLNDLFTGIEWNHFEKKDRLLAGRNFFALVEDKKISDVESNGKTSGNKQIYIKK' A
#
# COMPACT_ATOMS: atom_id res chain seq x y z
N MET A 1 15.04 3.04 4.81
CA MET A 1 13.94 2.06 4.68
C MET A 1 13.20 2.32 3.38
N ASN A 2 12.96 1.30 2.55
CA ASN A 2 12.22 1.47 1.28
C ASN A 2 10.74 1.11 1.50
N ILE A 3 9.83 2.05 1.24
CA ILE A 3 8.38 1.91 1.48
C ILE A 3 7.81 0.69 0.75
N ILE A 4 8.13 0.48 -0.53
CA ILE A 4 7.56 -0.62 -1.32
C ILE A 4 8.07 -1.97 -0.83
N GLY A 5 9.37 -2.07 -0.57
CA GLY A 5 9.98 -3.31 -0.08
C GLY A 5 9.36 -3.74 1.25
N GLU A 6 9.14 -2.79 2.15
CA GLU A 6 8.51 -3.07 3.44
C GLU A 6 7.02 -3.40 3.30
N ALA A 7 6.29 -2.64 2.47
CA ALA A 7 4.87 -2.88 2.23
C ALA A 7 4.62 -4.33 1.80
N LYS A 8 5.41 -4.85 0.85
CA LYS A 8 5.33 -6.25 0.39
C LYS A 8 5.51 -7.25 1.53
N LYS A 9 6.46 -7.02 2.44
CA LYS A 9 6.66 -7.88 3.61
C LYS A 9 5.44 -7.87 4.52
N ARG A 10 4.91 -6.69 4.84
CA ARG A 10 3.77 -6.55 5.77
C ARG A 10 2.46 -7.09 5.19
N ILE A 11 2.25 -6.98 3.88
CA ILE A 11 1.11 -7.58 3.17
C ILE A 11 1.10 -9.11 3.32
N SER A 12 2.26 -9.76 3.38
CA SER A 12 2.33 -11.21 3.58
C SER A 12 1.73 -11.67 4.92
N SER A 13 1.68 -10.77 5.90
CA SER A 13 1.14 -11.03 7.23
C SER A 13 -0.33 -10.62 7.37
N LEU A 14 -0.93 -10.00 6.35
CA LEU A 14 -2.34 -9.63 6.38
C LEU A 14 -3.23 -10.87 6.13
N PRO A 15 -4.31 -11.04 6.90
CA PRO A 15 -5.35 -12.02 6.57
C PRO A 15 -5.98 -11.74 5.20
N THR A 16 -6.29 -12.81 4.45
CA THR A 16 -7.15 -12.74 3.26
C THR A 16 -8.46 -12.01 3.57
N GLY A 17 -8.90 -11.15 2.65
CA GLY A 17 -10.07 -10.30 2.77
C GLY A 17 -9.81 -8.95 3.44
N THR A 18 -8.62 -8.73 4.00
CA THR A 18 -8.29 -7.45 4.67
C THR A 18 -8.27 -6.32 3.65
N GLN A 19 -9.08 -5.28 3.90
CA GLN A 19 -9.04 -4.04 3.15
C GLN A 19 -8.04 -3.08 3.80
N PHE A 20 -7.20 -2.46 2.99
CA PHE A 20 -6.17 -1.55 3.48
C PHE A 20 -5.81 -0.50 2.44
N SER A 21 -5.12 0.54 2.89
CA SER A 21 -4.38 1.47 2.04
C SER A 21 -2.89 1.44 2.39
N LEU A 22 -2.03 1.93 1.49
CA LEU A 22 -0.58 1.73 1.61
C LEU A 22 0.00 2.19 2.95
N ASN A 23 -0.46 3.32 3.49
CA ASN A 23 -0.02 3.85 4.78
C ASN A 23 -0.50 3.00 5.97
N ASP A 24 -1.58 2.23 5.85
CA ASP A 24 -2.10 1.43 6.95
C ASP A 24 -1.18 0.24 7.26
N LEU A 25 -0.28 -0.09 6.32
CA LEU A 25 0.82 -1.04 6.55
C LEU A 25 1.91 -0.47 7.47
N PHE A 26 1.87 0.83 7.79
CA PHE A 26 2.87 1.50 8.59
C PHE A 26 2.23 2.09 9.84
N THR A 27 2.98 2.15 10.93
CA THR A 27 2.54 2.96 12.08
C THR A 27 2.53 4.44 11.67
N GLY A 28 1.72 5.26 12.36
CA GLY A 28 1.68 6.70 12.10
C GLY A 28 3.06 7.37 12.21
N ILE A 29 3.90 6.91 13.14
CA ILE A 29 5.28 7.42 13.32
C ILE A 29 6.15 7.04 12.11
N GLU A 30 6.14 5.78 11.70
CA GLU A 30 6.91 5.32 10.53
C GLU A 30 6.46 6.04 9.25
N TRP A 31 5.15 6.12 9.02
CA TRP A 31 4.62 6.77 7.84
C TRP A 31 4.97 8.26 7.78
N ASN A 32 4.93 8.94 8.92
CA ASN A 32 5.25 10.36 9.01
C ASN A 32 6.75 10.66 8.97
N HIS A 33 7.61 9.66 9.20
CA HIS A 33 9.05 9.79 9.04
C HIS A 33 9.48 9.91 7.56
N PHE A 34 8.69 9.37 6.63
CA PHE A 34 8.96 9.51 5.20
C PHE A 34 8.57 10.89 4.67
N GLU A 35 9.39 11.45 3.79
CA GLU A 35 9.06 12.69 3.11
C GLU A 35 7.76 12.57 2.31
N LYS A 36 7.02 13.69 2.18
CA LYS A 36 5.77 13.71 1.42
C LYS A 36 5.97 13.26 -0.03
N LYS A 37 7.08 13.68 -0.66
CA LYS A 37 7.41 13.32 -2.04
C LYS A 37 7.57 11.80 -2.19
N ASP A 38 8.28 11.17 -1.27
CA ASP A 38 8.52 9.72 -1.29
C ASP A 38 7.23 8.93 -1.08
N ARG A 39 6.37 9.38 -0.16
CA ARG A 39 5.05 8.76 0.05
C ARG A 39 4.17 8.83 -1.18
N LEU A 40 4.15 9.97 -1.87
CA LEU A 40 3.38 10.14 -3.11
C LEU A 40 3.91 9.24 -4.23
N LEU A 41 5.23 9.19 -4.40
CA LEU A 41 5.87 8.32 -5.39
C LEU A 41 5.61 6.84 -5.07
N ALA A 42 5.72 6.45 -3.80
CA ALA A 42 5.42 5.10 -3.35
C ALA A 42 3.96 4.73 -3.61
N GLY A 43 3.00 5.62 -3.36
CA GLY A 43 1.59 5.37 -3.67
C GLY A 43 1.35 5.07 -5.15
N ARG A 44 1.95 5.85 -6.06
CA ARG A 44 1.86 5.64 -7.51
C ARG A 44 2.53 4.34 -7.95
N ASN A 45 3.75 4.11 -7.47
CA ASN A 45 4.51 2.90 -7.81
C ASN A 45 3.80 1.65 -7.29
N PHE A 46 3.28 1.69 -6.07
CA PHE A 46 2.55 0.57 -5.48
C PHE A 46 1.30 0.23 -6.30
N PHE A 47 0.50 1.24 -6.67
CA PHE A 47 -0.65 1.04 -7.54
C PHE A 47 -0.25 0.37 -8.86
N ALA A 48 0.77 0.89 -9.54
CA ALA A 48 1.26 0.29 -10.79
C ALA A 48 1.72 -1.16 -10.61
N LEU A 49 2.39 -1.49 -9.49
CA LEU A 49 2.80 -2.87 -9.20
C LEU A 49 1.62 -3.82 -8.97
N VAL A 50 0.53 -3.34 -8.35
CA VAL A 50 -0.70 -4.12 -8.16
C VAL A 50 -1.38 -4.36 -9.51
N GLU A 51 -1.56 -3.31 -10.32
CA GLU A 51 -2.18 -3.41 -11.65
C GLU A 51 -1.36 -4.29 -12.61
N ASP A 52 -0.03 -4.21 -12.56
CA ASP A 52 0.90 -5.09 -13.29
C ASP A 52 0.94 -6.54 -12.76
N LYS A 53 0.16 -6.87 -11.72
CA LYS A 53 0.15 -8.17 -11.03
C LYS A 53 1.51 -8.60 -10.46
N LYS A 54 2.40 -7.64 -10.17
CA LYS A 54 3.69 -7.86 -9.48
C LYS A 54 3.53 -7.99 -7.96
N ILE A 55 2.33 -7.73 -7.45
CA ILE A 55 1.86 -8.02 -6.09
C ILE A 55 0.56 -8.82 -6.26
N SER A 56 0.68 -10.11 -6.57
CA SER A 56 -0.41 -10.94 -7.08
C SER A 56 -1.48 -11.29 -6.04
N ASP A 57 -1.17 -11.13 -4.76
CA ASP A 57 -2.03 -11.37 -3.61
C ASP A 57 -2.81 -10.11 -3.18
N VAL A 58 -2.78 -9.05 -3.98
CA VAL A 58 -3.47 -7.80 -3.70
C VAL A 58 -4.24 -7.35 -4.95
N GLU A 59 -5.45 -6.80 -4.75
CA GLU A 59 -6.19 -6.09 -5.80
C GLU A 59 -6.51 -4.67 -5.39
N SER A 60 -6.65 -3.80 -6.39
CA SER A 60 -7.26 -2.49 -6.22
C SER A 60 -8.75 -2.64 -5.95
N ASN A 61 -9.24 -1.99 -4.89
CA ASN A 61 -10.63 -2.07 -4.44
C ASN A 61 -11.23 -0.65 -4.31
N GLY A 62 -11.08 0.14 -5.36
CA GLY A 62 -11.59 1.51 -5.43
C GLY A 62 -10.83 2.52 -4.57
N LYS A 63 -11.48 3.64 -4.26
CA LYS A 63 -10.90 4.76 -3.51
C LYS A 63 -11.83 5.26 -2.44
N THR A 64 -11.27 5.84 -1.38
CA THR A 64 -12.06 6.59 -0.39
C THR A 64 -12.58 7.90 -0.98
N SER A 65 -13.53 8.54 -0.30
CA SER A 65 -13.99 9.91 -0.61
C SER A 65 -12.85 10.94 -0.62
N GLY A 66 -11.77 10.68 0.12
CA GLY A 66 -10.53 11.48 0.11
C GLY A 66 -9.56 11.12 -1.02
N ASN A 67 -10.01 10.40 -2.06
CA ASN A 67 -9.20 9.96 -3.22
C ASN A 67 -7.99 9.08 -2.85
N LYS A 68 -8.05 8.40 -1.70
CA LYS A 68 -7.02 7.46 -1.26
C LYS A 68 -7.31 6.09 -1.84
N GLN A 69 -6.33 5.46 -2.49
CA GLN A 69 -6.49 4.13 -3.06
C GLN A 69 -6.68 3.08 -1.96
N ILE A 70 -7.72 2.26 -2.09
CA ILE A 70 -7.98 1.09 -1.25
C ILE A 70 -7.59 -0.16 -2.03
N TYR A 71 -7.09 -1.13 -1.30
CA TYR A 71 -6.69 -2.45 -1.76
C TYR A 71 -7.33 -3.52 -0.90
N ILE A 72 -7.43 -4.73 -1.43
CA ILE A 72 -7.84 -5.91 -0.67
C ILE A 72 -6.78 -7.00 -0.80
N LYS A 73 -6.44 -7.63 0.32
CA LYS A 73 -5.61 -8.84 0.35
C LYS A 73 -6.45 -10.02 -0.12
N LYS A 74 -5.97 -10.76 -1.13
CA LYS A 74 -6.53 -12.06 -1.51
C LYS A 74 -6.01 -13.18 -0.64
#